data_AF-I4GAK7-F1
#
_entry.id   AF-I4GAK7-F1
#
_cell.length_a   1.000
_cell.length_b   1.000
_cell.length_c   1.000
_cell.angle_alpha   90.00
_cell.angle_beta   90.00
_cell.angle_gamma   90.00
#
_symmetry.space_group_name_H-M   'P 1'
#
loop_
_entity.id
_entity.type
_entity.pdbx_description
1 polymer ?
#
loop_
_entity_poly.entity_id
_entity_poly.type
_entity_poly.pdbx_seq_one_letter_code
_entity_poly.pdbx_strand_id
1 'polypeptide(L)'
;MSNLAANDPCADLMADVKQIIFIGNDMVNREPMYHLLLIGSNRDYQIWVTQDATPLLRKAIITYKTLPGSPQYTAILSDWNFKPSTPADTFTFQPGSESIPIELLPPRDNQSQQ
;
A
#
# COMPACT_ATOMS: atom_id res chain seq x y z
N MET A 1 6.51 0.31 -8.63
CA MET A 1 5.92 -0.22 -7.37
C MET A 1 4.53 0.40 -7.21
N SER A 2 3.61 -0.20 -6.43
CA SER A 2 2.32 0.45 -6.12
C SER A 2 2.47 1.26 -4.84
N ASN A 3 1.86 2.44 -4.78
CA ASN A 3 1.88 3.30 -3.60
C ASN A 3 0.44 3.56 -3.12
N LEU A 4 0.02 2.88 -2.06
CA LEU A 4 -1.31 3.06 -1.46
C LEU A 4 -1.34 4.21 -0.43
N ALA A 5 -0.18 4.79 -0.12
CA ALA A 5 -0.04 5.95 0.78
C ALA A 5 0.24 7.24 0.01
N ALA A 6 -0.10 7.27 -1.29
CA ALA A 6 0.00 8.46 -2.11
C ALA A 6 -1.01 9.53 -1.67
N ASN A 7 -0.78 10.77 -2.10
CA ASN A 7 -1.72 11.88 -1.87
C ASN A 7 -3.07 11.66 -2.59
N ASP A 8 -3.06 10.92 -3.69
CA ASP A 8 -4.27 10.43 -4.37
C ASP A 8 -4.12 8.92 -4.66
N PRO A 9 -4.44 8.07 -3.67
CA PRO A 9 -4.27 6.62 -3.81
C PRO A 9 -5.24 6.03 -4.83
N CYS A 10 -6.38 6.69 -5.08
CA CYS A 10 -7.36 6.25 -6.07
C CYS A 10 -6.82 6.46 -7.48
N ALA A 11 -6.31 7.64 -7.80
CA ALA A 11 -5.71 7.91 -9.11
C ALA A 11 -4.53 6.97 -9.40
N ASP A 12 -3.62 6.81 -8.43
CA ASP A 12 -2.46 5.92 -8.55
C ASP A 12 -2.87 4.47 -8.77
N LEU A 13 -3.88 3.99 -8.04
CA LEU A 13 -4.39 2.63 -8.18
C LEU A 13 -5.07 2.44 -9.54
N MET A 14 -5.93 3.38 -9.94
CA MET A 14 -6.73 3.29 -11.16
C MET A 14 -5.90 3.40 -12.45
N ALA A 15 -4.68 3.94 -12.39
CA ALA A 15 -3.81 4.08 -13.56
C ALA A 15 -3.49 2.74 -14.28
N ASP A 16 -3.44 1.62 -13.55
CA ASP A 16 -3.16 0.28 -14.10
C ASP A 16 -4.41 -0.62 -14.22
N VAL A 17 -5.49 -0.29 -13.50
CA VAL A 17 -6.69 -1.14 -13.39
C VAL A 17 -7.51 -1.11 -14.68
N LYS A 18 -7.88 -2.29 -15.16
CA LYS A 18 -8.70 -2.50 -16.38
C LYS A 18 -10.11 -2.95 -16.07
N GLN A 19 -10.30 -3.66 -14.96
CA GLN A 19 -11.60 -4.16 -14.53
C GLN A 19 -11.68 -4.14 -13.00
N ILE A 20 -12.88 -3.86 -12.49
CA ILE A 20 -13.21 -3.96 -11.08
C ILE A 20 -14.39 -4.91 -10.94
N ILE A 21 -14.28 -5.87 -10.03
CA ILE A 21 -15.29 -6.88 -9.75
C ILE A 21 -15.62 -6.80 -8.27
N PHE A 22 -16.90 -6.66 -7.96
CA PHE A 22 -17.40 -6.91 -6.61
C PHE A 22 -17.55 -8.42 -6.43
N ILE A 23 -16.69 -9.00 -5.59
CA ILE A 23 -16.68 -10.44 -5.31
C ILE A 23 -17.83 -10.81 -4.38
N GLY A 24 -18.13 -9.94 -3.41
CA GLY A 24 -19.24 -10.13 -2.48
C GLY A 24 -18.85 -9.82 -1.04
N ASN A 25 -19.58 -10.47 -0.12
CA ASN A 25 -19.31 -10.39 1.30
C ASN A 25 -18.24 -11.42 1.69
N ASP A 26 -17.30 -11.00 2.52
CA ASP A 26 -16.24 -11.84 3.08
C ASP A 26 -16.01 -11.47 4.55
N MET A 27 -15.19 -12.24 5.27
CA MET A 27 -14.88 -12.01 6.67
C MET A 27 -13.39 -11.76 6.84
N VAL A 28 -13.02 -10.64 7.45
CA VAL A 28 -11.64 -10.38 7.91
C VAL A 28 -11.70 -10.12 9.40
N ASN A 29 -10.88 -10.84 10.18
CA ASN A 29 -10.89 -10.77 11.65
C ASN A 29 -12.28 -10.96 12.28
N ARG A 30 -13.13 -11.80 11.66
CA ARG A 30 -14.53 -12.07 12.06
C ARG A 30 -15.46 -10.85 11.94
N GLU A 31 -15.06 -9.81 11.20
CA GLU A 31 -15.94 -8.71 10.81
C GLU A 31 -16.35 -8.85 9.33
N PRO A 32 -17.64 -8.60 9.00
CA PRO A 32 -18.12 -8.64 7.63
C PRO A 32 -17.57 -7.49 6.80
N MET A 33 -17.11 -7.80 5.60
CA MET A 33 -16.47 -6.87 4.69
C MET A 33 -16.96 -7.06 3.26
N TYR A 34 -16.89 -5.99 2.48
CA TYR A 34 -16.98 -6.06 1.04
C TYR A 34 -15.62 -6.43 0.44
N HIS A 35 -15.60 -7.43 -0.42
CA HIS A 35 -14.41 -7.85 -1.16
C HIS A 35 -14.51 -7.40 -2.62
N LEU A 36 -13.51 -6.64 -3.04
CA LEU A 36 -13.32 -6.14 -4.40
C LEU A 36 -12.07 -6.77 -5.01
N LEU A 37 -12.16 -7.20 -6.26
CA LEU A 37 -11.04 -7.60 -7.09
C LEU A 37 -10.85 -6.57 -8.21
N LEU A 38 -9.68 -5.94 -8.26
CA LEU A 38 -9.28 -5.03 -9.31
C LEU A 38 -8.21 -5.71 -10.16
N ILE A 39 -8.49 -5.87 -11.43
CA ILE A 39 -7.63 -6.57 -12.38
C ILE A 39 -6.89 -5.51 -13.20
N GLY A 40 -5.57 -5.43 -13.04
CA GLY A 40 -4.70 -4.53 -13.80
C GLY A 40 -3.95 -5.25 -14.92
N SER A 41 -3.09 -4.54 -15.66
CA SER A 41 -2.30 -5.18 -16.71
C SER A 41 -1.21 -6.08 -16.12
N ASN A 42 -0.44 -5.56 -15.16
CA ASN A 42 0.70 -6.27 -14.60
C ASN A 42 0.47 -6.72 -13.15
N ARG A 43 -0.55 -6.16 -12.49
CA ARG A 43 -0.87 -6.39 -11.08
C ARG A 43 -2.37 -6.58 -10.90
N ASP A 44 -2.73 -7.45 -9.96
CA ASP A 44 -4.10 -7.55 -9.46
C ASP A 44 -4.14 -7.12 -8.00
N TYR A 45 -5.24 -6.51 -7.59
CA TYR A 45 -5.48 -6.03 -6.24
C TYR A 45 -6.74 -6.68 -5.69
N GLN A 46 -6.64 -7.30 -4.53
CA GLN A 46 -7.82 -7.66 -3.74
C GLN A 46 -7.93 -6.69 -2.57
N ILE A 47 -9.11 -6.15 -2.34
CA ILE A 47 -9.38 -5.10 -1.36
C ILE A 47 -10.57 -5.52 -0.52
N TRP A 48 -10.42 -5.44 0.80
CA TRP A 48 -11.51 -5.64 1.76
C TRP A 48 -11.78 -4.33 2.50
N VAL A 49 -13.03 -3.89 2.44
CA VAL A 49 -13.50 -2.69 3.14
C VAL A 49 -14.68 -3.00 4.06
N THR A 50 -14.83 -2.23 5.13
CA THR A 50 -16.01 -2.34 5.99
C THR A 50 -17.30 -1.99 5.24
N GLN A 51 -18.43 -2.48 5.73
CA GLN A 51 -19.76 -2.29 5.12
C GLN A 51 -20.48 -1.03 5.65
N ASP A 52 -19.72 -0.12 6.28
CA ASP A 52 -20.25 1.07 6.92
C ASP A 52 -20.47 2.19 5.89
N ALA A 53 -21.24 3.22 6.25
CA ALA A 53 -21.47 4.37 5.38
C ALA A 53 -20.16 5.08 4.95
N THR A 54 -19.10 4.95 5.75
CA THR A 54 -17.73 5.36 5.40
C THR A 54 -16.85 4.12 5.39
N PRO A 55 -16.67 3.46 4.24
CA PRO A 55 -15.96 2.19 4.17
C PRO A 55 -14.49 2.37 4.50
N LEU A 56 -13.98 1.54 5.40
CA LEU A 56 -12.58 1.57 5.82
C LEU A 56 -11.81 0.41 5.20
N LEU A 57 -10.64 0.69 4.62
CA LEU A 57 -9.74 -0.36 4.15
C LEU A 57 -9.22 -1.17 5.34
N ARG A 58 -9.38 -2.48 5.27
CA ARG A 58 -9.00 -3.42 6.34
C ARG A 58 -7.99 -4.45 5.90
N LYS A 59 -8.01 -4.82 4.62
CA LYS A 59 -7.01 -5.69 4.02
C LYS A 59 -6.80 -5.33 2.55
N ALA A 60 -5.57 -5.44 2.10
CA ALA A 60 -5.21 -5.36 0.69
C ALA A 60 -4.21 -6.47 0.35
N ILE A 61 -4.39 -7.13 -0.79
CA ILE A 61 -3.41 -8.03 -1.39
C ILE A 61 -3.05 -7.52 -2.77
N ILE A 62 -1.74 -7.39 -3.04
CA ILE A 62 -1.21 -7.04 -4.36
C ILE A 62 -0.52 -8.28 -4.92
N THR A 63 -0.96 -8.75 -6.09
CA THR A 63 -0.32 -9.84 -6.84
C THR A 63 0.44 -9.28 -8.04
N TYR A 64 1.73 -9.56 -8.16
CA TYR A 64 2.55 -9.12 -9.30
C TYR A 64 2.63 -10.23 -10.35
N LYS A 65 1.79 -10.17 -11.39
CA LYS A 65 1.59 -11.26 -12.36
C LYS A 65 2.81 -11.55 -13.24
N THR A 66 3.64 -10.53 -13.48
CA THR A 66 4.74 -10.60 -14.45
C THR A 66 6.08 -10.99 -13.82
N LEU A 67 6.14 -11.13 -12.49
CA LEU A 67 7.37 -11.54 -11.81
C LEU A 67 7.39 -13.06 -11.63
N PRO A 68 8.57 -13.71 -11.66
CA PRO A 68 8.69 -15.15 -11.42
C PRO A 68 8.00 -15.56 -10.10
N GLY A 69 7.11 -16.54 -10.18
CA GLY A 69 6.35 -17.03 -9.03
C GLY A 69 5.16 -16.17 -8.59
N SER A 70 4.83 -15.08 -9.31
CA SER A 70 3.68 -14.21 -9.02
C SER A 70 3.58 -13.77 -7.56
N PRO A 71 4.60 -13.09 -7.00
CA PRO A 71 4.66 -12.78 -5.59
C PRO A 71 3.47 -11.92 -5.14
N GLN A 72 3.06 -12.16 -3.89
CA GLN A 72 1.96 -11.48 -3.24
C GLN A 72 2.43 -10.71 -2.01
N TYR A 73 1.92 -9.49 -1.86
CA TYR A 73 2.12 -8.66 -0.69
C TYR A 73 0.77 -8.42 -0.03
N THR A 74 0.70 -8.66 1.27
CA THR A 74 -0.53 -8.49 2.05
C THR A 74 -0.33 -7.40 3.10
N ALA A 75 -1.26 -6.47 3.17
CA ALA A 75 -1.38 -5.51 4.25
C ALA A 75 -2.71 -5.74 4.99
N ILE A 76 -2.66 -5.77 6.32
CA ILE A 76 -3.85 -5.77 7.19
C ILE A 76 -3.79 -4.47 7.99
N LEU A 77 -4.89 -3.70 7.95
CA LEU A 77 -4.99 -2.39 8.56
C LEU A 77 -6.08 -2.41 9.64
N SER A 78 -5.71 -1.96 10.84
CA SER A 78 -6.59 -1.86 12.01
C SER A 78 -6.45 -0.49 12.67
N ASP A 79 -7.28 -0.23 13.67
CA ASP A 79 -7.12 0.90 14.60
C ASP A 79 -7.08 2.29 13.95
N TRP A 80 -7.91 2.48 12.92
CA TRP A 80 -8.03 3.75 12.23
C TRP A 80 -8.42 4.90 13.17
N ASN A 81 -7.60 5.94 13.20
CA ASN A 81 -7.88 7.20 13.90
C ASN A 81 -7.95 8.36 12.90
N PHE A 82 -9.16 8.87 12.64
CA PHE A 82 -9.41 10.01 11.74
C PHE A 82 -9.39 11.37 12.44
N LYS A 83 -9.13 11.40 13.75
CA LYS A 83 -8.93 12.63 14.51
C LYS A 83 -7.65 12.51 15.36
N PRO A 84 -6.50 12.20 14.73
CA PRO A 84 -5.27 12.09 15.49
C PRO A 84 -4.80 13.49 15.89
N SER A 85 -4.28 13.61 17.11
CA SER A 85 -3.53 14.79 17.52
C SER A 85 -2.05 14.51 17.25
N THR A 86 -1.53 14.96 16.11
CA THR A 86 -0.13 14.77 15.72
C THR A 86 0.65 16.08 15.87
N PRO A 87 1.59 16.17 16.82
CA PRO A 87 2.54 17.30 16.90
C PRO A 87 3.29 17.53 15.59
N ALA A 88 3.65 18.78 15.30
CA ALA A 88 4.32 19.15 14.04
C ALA A 88 5.70 18.45 13.87
N ASP A 89 6.34 18.09 14.96
CA ASP A 89 7.65 17.42 15.03
C ASP A 89 7.55 15.89 15.06
N THR A 90 6.35 15.31 14.94
CA THR A 90 6.14 13.83 14.97
C THR A 90 7.01 13.10 13.95
N PHE A 91 7.22 13.71 12.78
CA PHE A 91 8.00 13.12 11.69
C PHE A 91 9.42 13.72 11.58
N THR A 92 9.83 14.54 12.55
CA THR A 92 11.20 15.02 12.63
C THR A 92 12.08 13.90 13.18
N PHE A 93 13.04 13.47 12.37
CA PHE A 93 14.02 12.48 12.82
C PHE A 93 14.88 13.05 13.95
N GLN A 94 14.87 12.37 15.10
CA GLN A 94 15.71 12.68 16.26
C GLN A 94 16.69 11.52 16.46
N PRO A 95 17.96 11.66 16.06
CA PRO A 95 18.93 10.58 16.23
C PRO A 95 19.18 10.31 17.72
N GLY A 96 19.32 9.04 18.09
CA GLY A 96 19.80 8.67 19.43
C GLY A 96 21.27 9.05 19.62
N SER A 97 21.75 9.14 20.87
CA SER A 97 23.13 9.58 21.18
C SER A 97 24.21 8.74 20.49
N GLU A 98 23.96 7.45 20.31
CA GLU A 98 24.88 6.50 19.66
C GLU A 98 24.62 6.33 18.15
N SER A 99 23.76 7.16 17.57
CA SER A 99 23.46 7.07 16.14
C SER A 99 24.62 7.63 15.34
N ILE A 100 25.17 6.81 14.44
CA ILE A 100 26.23 7.22 13.52
C ILE A 100 25.61 7.61 12.18
N PRO A 101 25.87 8.81 11.65
CA PRO A 101 25.35 9.20 10.34
C PRO A 101 25.93 8.29 9.25
N ILE A 102 25.05 7.77 8.40
CA ILE A 102 25.46 7.05 7.19
C ILE A 102 25.63 8.08 6.08
N GLU A 103 26.83 8.15 5.51
CA GLU A 103 27.07 8.96 4.31
C GLU A 103 26.31 8.36 3.12
N LEU A 104 25.41 9.15 2.53
CA LEU A 104 24.69 8.75 1.32
C LEU A 104 25.60 9.02 0.12
N LEU A 105 26.20 7.95 -0.39
CA LEU A 105 26.99 8.03 -1.62
C LEU A 105 26.05 8.31 -2.82
N PRO A 106 26.48 9.11 -3.81
CA PRO A 106 25.72 9.26 -5.04
C PRO A 106 25.56 7.90 -5.72
N PRO A 107 24.47 7.70 -6.51
CA PRO A 107 24.36 6.54 -7.38
C PRO A 107 25.64 6.38 -8.21
N ARG A 108 26.17 5.17 -8.34
CA ARG A 108 27.34 4.94 -9.19
C ARG A 108 27.00 5.35 -10.62
N ASP A 109 27.78 6.26 -11.20
CA ASP A 109 27.71 6.55 -12.62
C ASP A 109 28.08 5.29 -13.41
N ASN A 110 27.16 4.78 -14.23
CA ASN A 110 27.45 3.72 -15.22
C ASN A 110 28.21 4.32 -16.43
N GLN A 111 29.32 5.01 -16.18
CA GLN A 111 30.22 5.57 -17.19
C GLN A 111 31.62 5.00 -16.98
N SER A 112 31.80 3.69 -17.19
CA SER A 112 33.12 3.05 -17.39
C SER A 112 32.98 1.56 -17.73
N GLN A 113 32.12 1.23 -18.69
CA GLN A 113 32.31 0.03 -19.52
C GLN A 113 32.07 0.45 -20.96
N GLN A 114 33.12 1.03 -21.56
CA GLN A 114 33.31 1.11 -22.99
C GLN A 114 34.60 0.36 -23.32
#